data_AF-A0A0G0GTS0-F1
#
_entry.id   AF-A0A0G0GTS0-F1
#
_cell.length_a   1.000
_cell.length_b   1.000
_cell.length_c   1.000
_cell.angle_alpha   90.00
_cell.angle_beta   90.00
_cell.angle_gamma   90.00
#
_symmetry.space_group_name_H-M   'P 1'
#
loop_
_entity.id
_entity.type
_entity.pdbx_description
1 polymer ?
#
loop_
_entity_poly.entity_id
_entity_poly.type
_entity_poly.pdbx_seq_one_letter_code
_entity_poly.pdbx_strand_id
1 'polypeptide(L)'
;MQIQKKVEMLIEQTVFLLDQQKDALRSTEEIFSKFIKQVQTKSQQKGLSADDTTSLSNITKMLADKLSTITEEMLADVEFLEKQLEALNAIAATKDASKAQTMIDMIFDKDEELLTTAEFKETILEDAEIAKEDLVAVMGDLTEALNENNIRDVELLLETMGSEGEIEIDFEDDGEDDEDECGSCEDSCCQSSKKNENTFKGCCQSNNEKESCCGSNKKSRK
;
A
#
# COMPACT_ATOMS: atom_id res chain seq x y z
N MET A 1 -38.63 -27.07 -2.41
CA MET A 1 -37.47 -27.63 -3.14
C MET A 1 -36.44 -26.56 -3.54
N GLN A 2 -36.85 -25.33 -3.90
CA GLN A 2 -35.89 -24.23 -4.19
C GLN A 2 -35.18 -23.69 -2.94
N ILE A 3 -35.89 -23.57 -1.80
CA ILE A 3 -35.34 -23.08 -0.53
C ILE A 3 -34.24 -23.98 0.01
N GLN A 4 -34.49 -25.29 0.04
CA GLN A 4 -33.52 -26.27 0.51
C GLN A 4 -32.21 -26.18 -0.28
N LYS A 5 -32.30 -26.05 -1.61
CA LYS A 5 -31.14 -25.85 -2.48
C LYS A 5 -30.43 -24.52 -2.22
N LYS A 6 -31.17 -23.43 -1.96
CA LYS A 6 -30.59 -22.13 -1.59
C LYS A 6 -29.83 -22.22 -0.27
N VAL A 7 -30.39 -22.88 0.74
CA VAL A 7 -29.74 -23.09 2.04
C VAL A 7 -28.49 -23.98 1.89
N GLU A 8 -28.57 -25.07 1.13
CA GLU A 8 -27.42 -25.95 0.87
C GLU A 8 -26.29 -25.20 0.15
N MET A 9 -26.62 -24.37 -0.84
CA MET A 9 -25.66 -23.51 -1.54
C MET A 9 -24.98 -22.53 -0.59
N LEU A 10 -25.75 -21.83 0.25
CA LEU A 10 -25.24 -20.88 1.22
C LEU A 10 -24.34 -21.57 2.26
N ILE A 11 -24.72 -22.75 2.74
CA ILE A 11 -23.88 -23.55 3.64
C ILE A 11 -22.55 -23.85 2.96
N GLU A 12 -22.56 -24.30 1.71
CA GLU A 12 -21.33 -24.61 0.97
C GLU A 12 -20.45 -23.37 0.75
N GLN A 13 -21.04 -22.23 0.41
CA GLN A 13 -20.33 -20.96 0.24
C GLN A 13 -19.75 -20.44 1.56
N THR A 14 -20.50 -20.49 2.67
CA THR A 14 -20.02 -20.07 4.00
C THR A 14 -18.90 -20.99 4.51
N VAL A 15 -19.00 -22.31 4.29
CA VAL A 15 -17.91 -23.25 4.64
C VAL A 15 -16.64 -22.88 3.85
N PHE A 16 -16.78 -22.62 2.55
CA PHE A 16 -15.66 -22.23 1.73
C PHE A 16 -15.02 -20.91 2.18
N LEU A 17 -15.83 -19.87 2.45
CA LEU A 17 -15.34 -18.61 3.00
C LEU A 17 -14.60 -18.79 4.31
N LEU A 18 -15.13 -19.63 5.20
CA LEU A 18 -14.51 -19.90 6.50
C LEU A 18 -13.12 -20.52 6.34
N ASP A 19 -12.98 -21.47 5.42
CA ASP A 19 -11.68 -22.08 5.10
C ASP A 19 -10.72 -21.04 4.51
N GLN A 20 -11.19 -20.21 3.56
CA GLN A 20 -10.36 -19.15 2.97
C GLN A 20 -9.92 -18.09 4.00
N GLN A 21 -10.80 -17.67 4.91
CA GLN A 21 -10.46 -16.70 5.95
C GLN A 21 -9.40 -17.26 6.91
N LYS A 22 -9.49 -18.56 7.25
CA LYS A 22 -8.49 -19.24 8.09
C LYS A 22 -7.15 -19.37 7.39
N ASP A 23 -7.14 -19.70 6.10
CA ASP A 23 -5.92 -19.77 5.29
C ASP A 23 -5.28 -18.39 5.09
N ALA A 24 -6.08 -17.35 4.88
CA ALA A 24 -5.64 -15.97 4.80
C ALA A 24 -5.02 -15.51 6.12
N LEU A 25 -5.68 -15.78 7.26
CA LEU A 25 -5.16 -15.44 8.59
C LEU A 25 -3.77 -16.04 8.80
N ARG A 26 -3.64 -17.35 8.54
CA ARG A 26 -2.36 -18.05 8.67
C ARG A 26 -1.29 -17.47 7.75
N SER A 27 -1.65 -17.16 6.50
CA SER A 27 -0.71 -16.59 5.53
C SER A 27 -0.22 -15.21 5.98
N THR A 28 -1.11 -14.36 6.47
CA THR A 28 -0.78 -13.04 7.03
C THR A 28 0.18 -13.16 8.21
N GLU A 29 -0.11 -14.05 9.17
CA GLU A 29 0.78 -14.30 10.31
C GLU A 29 2.17 -14.77 9.86
N GLU A 30 2.24 -15.68 8.87
CA GLU A 30 3.50 -16.19 8.32
C GLU A 30 4.32 -15.08 7.64
N ILE A 31 3.68 -14.22 6.83
CA ILE A 31 4.32 -13.10 6.13
C ILE A 31 4.89 -12.07 7.13
N PHE A 32 4.06 -11.58 8.06
CA PHE A 32 4.51 -10.62 9.08
C PHE A 32 5.62 -11.22 9.95
N SER A 33 5.46 -12.47 10.38
CA SER A 33 6.47 -13.15 11.20
C SER A 33 7.82 -13.27 10.49
N LYS A 34 7.82 -13.48 9.17
CA LYS A 34 9.04 -13.53 8.36
C LYS A 34 9.73 -12.17 8.35
N PHE A 35 9.00 -11.09 8.12
CA PHE A 35 9.58 -9.75 8.08
C PHE A 35 10.06 -9.30 9.47
N ILE A 36 9.28 -9.53 10.53
CA ILE A 36 9.69 -9.25 11.92
C ILE A 36 11.01 -9.96 12.26
N LYS A 37 11.18 -11.22 11.86
CA LYS A 37 12.45 -11.96 12.06
C LYS A 37 13.62 -11.32 11.33
N GLN A 38 13.41 -10.75 10.14
CA GLN A 38 14.45 -10.03 9.42
C GLN A 38 14.84 -8.73 10.12
N VAL A 39 13.87 -7.95 10.60
CA VAL A 39 14.12 -6.74 11.41
C VAL A 39 14.91 -7.10 12.68
N GLN A 40 14.52 -8.18 13.38
CA GLN A 40 15.23 -8.68 14.55
C GLN A 40 16.64 -9.19 14.23
N THR A 41 16.85 -9.78 13.05
CA THR A 41 18.17 -10.21 12.60
C THR A 41 19.05 -9.00 12.30
N LYS A 42 18.50 -7.98 11.66
CA LYS A 42 19.19 -6.72 11.37
C LYS A 42 19.59 -6.02 12.68
N SER A 43 18.72 -5.96 13.68
CA SER A 43 19.00 -5.29 14.97
C SER A 43 20.12 -5.94 15.79
N GLN A 44 20.47 -7.19 15.49
CA GLN A 44 21.59 -7.91 16.11
C GLN A 44 22.93 -7.68 15.39
N GLN A 45 22.94 -6.99 14.25
CA GLN A 45 24.16 -6.70 13.50
C GLN A 45 25.07 -5.73 14.28
N LYS A 46 26.38 -5.95 14.18
CA LYS A 46 27.37 -5.05 14.78
C LYS A 46 27.56 -3.82 13.90
N GLY A 47 27.76 -2.67 14.54
CA GLY A 47 28.08 -1.42 13.83
C GLY A 47 26.86 -0.56 13.50
N LEU A 48 25.66 -0.92 13.98
CA LEU A 48 24.49 -0.06 13.92
C LEU A 48 24.67 1.19 14.78
N SER A 49 24.12 2.31 14.31
CA SER A 49 24.04 3.52 15.13
C SER A 49 22.96 3.38 16.22
N ALA A 50 22.97 4.30 17.19
CA ALA A 50 21.93 4.36 18.22
C ALA A 50 20.56 4.68 17.61
N ASP A 51 20.53 5.51 16.55
CA ASP A 51 19.32 5.89 15.84
C ASP A 51 18.78 4.68 15.07
N ASP A 52 19.62 3.94 14.34
CA ASP A 52 19.21 2.71 13.63
C ASP A 52 18.64 1.67 14.59
N THR A 53 19.26 1.51 15.76
CA THR A 53 18.79 0.58 16.79
C THR A 53 17.41 0.99 17.31
N THR A 54 17.18 2.28 17.47
CA THR A 54 15.90 2.84 17.90
C THR A 54 14.83 2.64 16.82
N SER A 55 15.13 2.97 15.57
CA SER A 55 14.23 2.77 14.43
C SER A 55 13.85 1.30 14.23
N LEU A 56 14.80 0.37 14.31
CA LEU A 56 14.49 -1.07 14.21
C LEU A 56 13.59 -1.57 15.36
N SER A 57 13.76 -1.00 16.56
CA SER A 57 12.86 -1.29 17.68
C SER A 57 11.45 -0.76 17.44
N ASN A 58 11.32 0.43 16.88
CA ASN A 58 10.03 1.04 16.54
C ASN A 58 9.34 0.26 15.42
N ILE A 59 10.06 -0.08 14.34
CA ILE A 59 9.59 -0.94 13.25
C ILE A 59 9.04 -2.26 13.81
N THR A 60 9.81 -2.93 14.67
CA THR A 60 9.36 -4.20 15.28
C THR A 60 8.06 -4.03 16.04
N LYS A 61 7.90 -2.94 16.77
CA LYS A 61 6.69 -2.64 17.53
C LYS A 61 5.50 -2.36 16.60
N MET A 62 5.69 -1.50 15.59
CA MET A 62 4.63 -1.16 14.62
C MET A 62 4.13 -2.40 13.88
N LEU A 63 5.03 -3.28 13.46
CA LEU A 63 4.65 -4.55 12.81
C LEU A 63 3.88 -5.47 13.75
N ALA A 64 4.29 -5.58 15.02
CA ALA A 64 3.59 -6.40 16.00
C ALA A 64 2.19 -5.85 16.31
N ASP A 65 2.07 -4.53 16.48
CA ASP A 65 0.80 -3.87 16.73
C ASP A 65 -0.14 -4.05 15.51
N LYS A 66 0.35 -3.82 14.29
CA LYS A 66 -0.44 -4.00 13.05
C LYS A 66 -0.88 -5.46 12.84
N LEU A 67 0.01 -6.43 13.07
CA LEU A 67 -0.34 -7.84 13.00
C LEU A 67 -1.43 -8.19 14.02
N SER A 68 -1.34 -7.68 15.24
CA SER A 68 -2.36 -7.90 16.27
C SER A 68 -3.73 -7.39 15.83
N THR A 69 -3.79 -6.15 15.31
CA THR A 69 -5.05 -5.56 14.83
C THR A 69 -5.66 -6.38 13.69
N ILE A 70 -4.88 -6.69 12.65
CA ILE A 70 -5.38 -7.47 11.52
C ILE A 70 -5.84 -8.86 11.97
N THR A 71 -5.09 -9.51 12.86
CA THR A 71 -5.45 -10.83 13.40
C THR A 71 -6.76 -10.77 14.19
N GLU A 72 -6.96 -9.76 15.03
CA GLU A 72 -8.20 -9.56 15.79
C GLU A 72 -9.41 -9.37 14.86
N GLU A 73 -9.27 -8.56 13.82
CA GLU A 73 -10.31 -8.35 12.80
C GLU A 73 -10.64 -9.64 12.05
N MET A 74 -9.62 -10.35 11.56
CA MET A 74 -9.82 -11.61 10.84
C MET A 74 -10.42 -12.70 11.72
N LEU A 75 -10.09 -12.74 13.02
CA LEU A 75 -10.70 -13.65 13.98
C LEU A 75 -12.17 -13.31 14.25
N ALA A 76 -12.52 -12.03 14.29
CA ALA A 76 -13.92 -11.60 14.41
C ALA A 76 -14.73 -12.04 13.18
N ASP A 77 -14.16 -11.97 11.98
CA ASP A 77 -14.78 -12.47 10.75
C ASP A 77 -14.97 -13.99 10.78
N VAL A 78 -13.97 -14.74 11.25
CA VAL A 78 -14.08 -16.20 11.46
C VAL A 78 -15.24 -16.51 12.41
N GLU A 79 -15.33 -15.82 13.55
CA GLU A 79 -16.43 -16.02 14.52
C GLU A 79 -17.79 -15.68 13.91
N PHE A 80 -17.85 -14.62 13.10
CA PHE A 80 -19.07 -14.24 12.38
C PHE A 80 -19.51 -15.32 11.39
N LEU A 81 -18.60 -15.85 10.58
CA LEU A 81 -18.87 -16.91 9.60
C LEU A 81 -19.29 -18.23 10.29
N GLU A 82 -18.67 -18.58 11.42
CA GLU A 82 -19.07 -19.74 12.22
C GLU A 82 -20.50 -19.60 12.73
N LYS A 83 -20.89 -18.43 13.26
CA LYS A 83 -22.27 -18.16 13.67
C LYS A 83 -23.26 -18.18 12.50
N GLN A 84 -22.85 -17.66 11.34
CA GLN A 84 -23.68 -17.70 10.13
C GLN A 84 -23.93 -19.15 9.70
N LEU A 85 -22.90 -19.98 9.72
CA LEU A 85 -22.99 -21.41 9.40
C LEU A 85 -23.90 -22.16 10.39
N GLU A 86 -23.80 -21.86 11.69
CA GLU A 86 -24.72 -22.42 12.70
C GLU A 86 -26.19 -22.06 12.40
N ALA A 87 -26.45 -20.80 12.08
CA ALA A 87 -27.79 -20.33 11.72
C ALA A 87 -28.32 -21.03 10.47
N LEU A 88 -27.51 -21.14 9.41
CA LEU A 88 -27.88 -21.84 8.18
C LEU A 88 -28.17 -23.33 8.41
N ASN A 89 -27.37 -24.00 9.24
CA ASN A 89 -27.62 -25.39 9.62
C ASN A 89 -28.93 -25.56 10.41
N ALA A 90 -29.25 -24.62 11.31
CA ALA A 90 -30.52 -24.62 12.03
C ALA A 90 -31.73 -24.42 11.09
N ILE A 91 -31.58 -23.58 10.06
CA ILE A 91 -32.58 -23.41 9.00
C ILE A 91 -32.73 -24.71 8.19
N ALA A 92 -31.62 -25.32 7.77
CA ALA A 92 -31.63 -26.57 7.01
C ALA A 92 -32.32 -27.72 7.76
N ALA A 93 -32.24 -27.75 9.09
CA ALA A 93 -32.91 -28.73 9.95
C ALA A 93 -34.42 -28.44 10.15
N THR A 94 -34.92 -27.28 9.73
CA THR A 94 -36.31 -26.88 9.92
C THR A 94 -37.23 -27.59 8.92
N LYS A 95 -38.14 -28.43 9.45
CA LYS A 95 -39.09 -29.20 8.62
C LYS A 95 -40.20 -28.36 7.97
N ASP A 96 -40.50 -27.21 8.55
CA ASP A 96 -41.52 -26.28 8.04
C ASP A 96 -40.89 -25.34 7.01
N ALA A 97 -41.23 -25.54 5.74
CA ALA A 97 -40.70 -24.77 4.63
C ALA A 97 -41.07 -23.28 4.69
N SER A 98 -42.25 -22.92 5.24
CA SER A 98 -42.65 -21.51 5.38
C SER A 98 -41.79 -20.82 6.42
N LYS A 99 -41.54 -21.50 7.54
CA LYS A 99 -40.69 -20.99 8.62
C LYS A 99 -39.23 -20.87 8.17
N ALA A 100 -38.72 -21.85 7.43
CA ALA A 100 -37.38 -21.79 6.85
C ALA A 100 -37.23 -20.62 5.86
N GLN A 101 -38.25 -20.36 5.03
CA GLN A 101 -38.23 -19.20 4.13
C GLN A 101 -38.15 -17.89 4.90
N THR A 102 -38.99 -17.70 5.93
CA THR A 102 -38.97 -16.48 6.73
C THR A 102 -37.62 -16.27 7.41
N MET A 103 -36.95 -17.35 7.85
CA MET A 103 -35.61 -17.25 8.42
C MET A 103 -34.56 -16.83 7.40
N ILE A 104 -34.63 -17.35 6.17
CA ILE A 104 -33.73 -16.94 5.09
C ILE A 104 -33.98 -15.48 4.69
N ASP A 105 -35.24 -15.06 4.59
CA ASP A 105 -35.62 -13.68 4.26
C ASP A 105 -35.22 -12.66 5.34
N MET A 106 -34.89 -13.12 6.56
CA MET A 106 -34.35 -12.25 7.62
C MET A 106 -32.82 -12.10 7.54
N ILE A 107 -32.14 -12.97 6.80
CA ILE A 107 -30.68 -12.99 6.66
C ILE A 107 -30.28 -12.39 5.30
N PHE A 108 -31.06 -12.67 4.26
CA PHE A 108 -30.80 -12.23 2.89
C PHE A 108 -31.96 -11.42 2.36
N ASP A 109 -31.64 -10.41 1.55
CA ASP A 109 -32.66 -9.67 0.85
C ASP A 109 -33.37 -10.56 -0.18
N LYS A 110 -34.69 -10.36 -0.28
CA LYS A 110 -35.55 -11.20 -1.14
C LYS A 110 -35.22 -11.08 -2.62
N ASP A 111 -34.67 -9.94 -3.01
CA ASP A 111 -34.36 -9.57 -4.38
C ASP A 111 -32.87 -9.73 -4.70
N GLU A 112 -32.07 -10.24 -3.77
CA GLU A 112 -30.64 -10.48 -3.97
C GLU A 112 -30.42 -11.76 -4.78
N GLU A 113 -29.88 -11.59 -5.99
CA GLU A 113 -29.44 -12.71 -6.82
C GLU A 113 -28.10 -13.24 -6.28
N LEU A 114 -28.14 -14.44 -5.71
CA LEU A 114 -26.94 -15.13 -5.28
C LEU A 114 -26.19 -15.67 -6.50
N LEU A 115 -24.88 -15.45 -6.52
CA LEU A 115 -23.96 -16.13 -7.44
C LEU A 115 -24.08 -17.64 -7.27
N THR A 116 -23.79 -18.38 -8.34
CA THR A 116 -23.66 -19.83 -8.20
C THR A 116 -22.47 -20.17 -7.29
N THR A 117 -22.47 -21.34 -6.66
CA THR A 117 -21.34 -21.75 -5.81
C THR A 117 -20.01 -21.76 -6.55
N ALA A 118 -20.00 -22.09 -7.84
CA ALA A 118 -18.78 -22.12 -8.63
C ALA A 118 -18.24 -20.72 -8.89
N GLU A 119 -19.07 -19.80 -9.39
CA GLU A 119 -18.68 -18.41 -9.64
C GLU A 119 -18.24 -17.73 -8.34
N PHE A 120 -18.99 -17.94 -7.26
CA PHE A 120 -18.63 -17.41 -5.95
C PHE A 120 -17.23 -17.86 -5.49
N LYS A 121 -16.93 -19.17 -5.61
CA LYS A 121 -15.63 -19.72 -5.22
C LYS A 121 -14.50 -19.14 -6.06
N GLU A 122 -14.72 -18.99 -7.37
CA GLU A 122 -13.73 -18.42 -8.29
C GLU A 122 -13.42 -16.97 -7.91
N THR A 123 -14.43 -16.13 -7.73
CA THR A 123 -14.24 -14.73 -7.31
C THR A 123 -13.48 -14.62 -5.99
N ILE A 124 -13.85 -15.41 -4.98
CA ILE A 124 -13.18 -15.37 -3.69
C ILE A 124 -11.71 -15.82 -3.78
N LEU A 125 -11.40 -16.81 -4.64
CA LEU A 125 -10.01 -17.24 -4.84
C LEU A 125 -9.18 -16.16 -5.53
N GLU A 126 -9.73 -15.52 -6.56
CA GLU A 126 -9.07 -14.42 -7.28
C GLU A 126 -8.79 -13.24 -6.33
N ASP A 127 -9.81 -12.80 -5.58
CA ASP A 127 -9.66 -11.70 -4.62
C ASP A 127 -8.64 -12.03 -3.52
N ALA A 128 -8.67 -13.27 -3.00
CA ALA A 128 -7.73 -13.71 -1.97
C ALA A 128 -6.29 -13.83 -2.50
N GLU A 129 -6.11 -14.24 -3.75
CA GLU A 129 -4.80 -14.31 -4.40
C GLU A 129 -4.22 -12.91 -4.59
N ILE A 130 -5.01 -11.97 -5.14
CA ILE A 130 -4.60 -10.57 -5.33
C ILE A 130 -4.20 -9.93 -3.99
N ALA A 131 -5.06 -10.01 -2.97
CA ALA A 131 -4.78 -9.42 -1.67
C ALA A 131 -3.50 -9.99 -1.02
N LYS A 132 -3.25 -11.29 -1.23
CA LYS A 132 -2.03 -11.95 -0.76
C LYS A 132 -0.80 -11.48 -1.53
N GLU A 133 -0.88 -11.38 -2.86
CA GLU A 133 0.21 -10.90 -3.69
C GLU A 133 0.60 -9.46 -3.34
N ASP A 134 -0.38 -8.58 -3.14
CA ASP A 134 -0.17 -7.20 -2.71
C ASP A 134 0.55 -7.13 -1.35
N LEU A 135 0.10 -7.92 -0.38
CA LEU A 135 0.76 -7.98 0.93
C LEU A 135 2.21 -8.50 0.83
N VAL A 136 2.44 -9.50 -0.03
CA VAL A 136 3.79 -10.04 -0.27
C VAL A 136 4.68 -9.00 -0.95
N ALA A 137 4.17 -8.25 -1.93
CA ALA A 137 4.90 -7.21 -2.63
C ALA A 137 5.36 -6.11 -1.66
N VAL A 138 4.42 -5.54 -0.89
CA VAL A 138 4.73 -4.49 0.10
C VAL A 138 5.76 -4.98 1.13
N MET A 139 5.61 -6.20 1.63
CA MET A 139 6.57 -6.78 2.57
C MET A 139 7.94 -7.08 1.91
N GLY A 140 7.94 -7.37 0.62
CA GLY A 140 9.13 -7.48 -0.22
C GLY A 140 9.89 -6.16 -0.29
N ASP A 141 9.21 -5.08 -0.66
CA ASP A 141 9.80 -3.74 -0.79
C ASP A 141 10.39 -3.26 0.55
N LEU A 142 9.65 -3.46 1.65
CA LEU A 142 10.14 -3.18 3.00
C LEU A 142 11.37 -4.02 3.37
N THR A 143 11.43 -5.27 2.91
CA THR A 143 12.58 -6.16 3.09
C THR A 143 13.81 -5.67 2.33
N GLU A 144 13.62 -5.26 1.08
CA GLU A 144 14.68 -4.76 0.21
C GLU A 144 15.27 -3.46 0.76
N ALA A 145 14.42 -2.48 1.09
CA ALA A 145 14.84 -1.23 1.74
C ALA A 145 15.59 -1.48 3.05
N LEU A 146 15.14 -2.43 3.88
CA LEU A 146 15.84 -2.82 5.10
C LEU A 146 17.23 -3.41 4.82
N ASN A 147 17.38 -4.19 3.75
CA ASN A 147 18.65 -4.79 3.35
C ASN A 147 19.65 -3.75 2.85
N GLU A 148 19.16 -2.72 2.15
CA GLU A 148 19.94 -1.58 1.66
C GLU A 148 20.37 -0.60 2.76
N ASN A 149 19.91 -0.81 3.99
CA ASN A 149 20.13 0.04 5.17
C ASN A 149 19.32 1.34 5.16
N ASN A 150 18.23 1.39 4.41
CA ASN A 150 17.26 2.49 4.42
C ASN A 150 16.29 2.33 5.60
N ILE A 151 16.82 2.14 6.81
CA ILE A 151 16.06 1.77 8.01
C ILE A 151 15.04 2.88 8.37
N ARG A 152 15.44 4.15 8.24
CA ARG A 152 14.54 5.26 8.56
C ARG A 152 13.39 5.38 7.57
N ASP A 153 13.62 5.05 6.30
CA ASP A 153 12.57 5.12 5.27
C ASP A 153 11.55 3.99 5.47
N VAL A 154 12.00 2.80 5.86
CA VAL A 154 11.12 1.70 6.29
C VAL A 154 10.25 2.11 7.49
N GLU A 155 10.84 2.79 8.48
CA GLU A 155 10.10 3.28 9.65
C GLU A 155 9.04 4.31 9.24
N LEU A 156 9.40 5.29 8.41
CA LEU A 156 8.49 6.32 7.90
C LEU A 156 7.34 5.69 7.09
N LEU A 157 7.65 4.74 6.21
CA LEU A 157 6.66 4.04 5.42
C LEU A 157 5.64 3.31 6.31
N LEU A 158 6.11 2.60 7.34
CA LEU A 158 5.22 1.93 8.29
C LEU A 158 4.40 2.93 9.14
N GLU A 159 4.97 4.08 9.51
CA GLU A 159 4.25 5.16 10.18
C GLU A 159 3.10 5.67 9.28
N THR A 160 3.36 5.88 7.98
CA THR A 160 2.35 6.34 7.02
C THR A 160 1.24 5.32 6.78
N MET A 161 1.58 4.02 6.69
CA MET A 161 0.59 2.94 6.58
C MET A 161 -0.24 2.73 7.86
N GLY A 162 0.26 3.23 9.00
CA GLY A 162 -0.38 3.14 10.31
C GLY A 162 -1.26 4.35 10.67
N SER A 163 -1.01 5.52 10.08
CA SER A 163 -1.90 6.67 10.21
C SER A 163 -3.10 6.52 9.27
N GLU A 164 -4.31 6.70 9.79
CA GLU A 164 -5.61 6.65 9.08
C GLU A 164 -5.78 7.72 7.97
N GLY A 165 -4.69 8.25 7.40
CA GLY A 165 -4.70 9.16 6.27
C GLY A 165 -4.10 8.48 5.05
N GLU A 166 -4.93 8.26 4.03
CA GLU A 166 -4.52 7.91 2.67
C GLU A 166 -3.27 8.73 2.27
N ILE A 167 -2.14 8.05 2.10
CA ILE A 167 -0.98 8.61 1.42
C ILE A 167 -0.83 7.80 0.14
N GLU A 168 -1.18 8.43 -0.98
CA GLU A 168 -0.76 8.00 -2.31
C GLU A 168 0.77 8.04 -2.33
N ILE A 169 1.40 6.87 -2.22
CA ILE A 169 2.85 6.75 -2.39
C ILE A 169 3.09 6.57 -3.87
N ASP A 170 3.32 7.69 -4.55
CA ASP A 170 3.84 7.71 -5.91
C ASP A 170 5.31 7.27 -5.83
N PHE A 171 5.56 6.00 -6.13
CA PHE A 171 6.92 5.54 -6.40
C PHE A 171 7.28 6.06 -7.79
N GLU A 172 7.69 7.32 -7.87
CA GLU A 172 8.37 7.82 -9.07
C GLU A 172 9.65 7.00 -9.25
N ASP A 173 9.59 6.10 -10.23
CA ASP A 173 10.70 5.40 -10.88
C ASP A 173 11.74 6.46 -11.26
N ASP A 174 12.79 6.58 -10.45
CA ASP A 174 13.94 7.46 -10.69
C ASP A 174 14.75 6.84 -11.84
N GLY A 175 14.18 6.95 -13.04
CA GLY A 175 14.83 6.64 -14.29
C GLY A 175 15.99 7.61 -14.47
N GLU A 176 17.18 7.15 -14.10
CA GLU A 176 18.44 7.71 -14.59
C GLU A 176 18.35 7.88 -16.11
N ASP A 177 18.29 9.13 -16.59
CA ASP A 177 18.64 9.47 -17.97
C ASP A 177 19.59 10.67 -17.96
N ASP A 178 20.86 10.34 -17.79
CA ASP A 178 22.01 11.16 -18.17
C ASP A 178 21.95 11.46 -19.68
N GLU A 179 21.32 12.54 -20.11
CA GLU A 179 21.65 13.15 -21.41
C GLU A 179 21.80 14.68 -21.34
N ASP A 180 23.07 15.08 -21.39
CA ASP A 180 23.55 16.39 -21.85
C ASP A 180 22.87 16.79 -23.18
N GLU A 181 21.93 17.73 -23.17
CA GLU A 181 21.55 18.43 -24.40
C GLU A 181 21.57 19.96 -24.23
N CYS A 182 22.74 20.50 -24.52
CA CYS A 182 22.91 21.89 -24.88
C CYS A 182 22.19 22.16 -26.22
N GLY A 183 21.21 23.05 -26.18
CA GLY A 183 20.95 23.97 -27.28
C GLY A 183 19.60 23.83 -27.98
N SER A 184 18.74 24.82 -27.77
CA SER A 184 18.00 25.39 -28.90
C SER A 184 17.75 26.87 -28.67
N CYS A 185 18.53 27.67 -29.40
CA CYS A 185 18.28 29.09 -29.61
C CYS A 185 17.46 29.18 -30.89
N GLU A 186 16.17 29.49 -30.81
CA GLU A 186 15.26 29.93 -31.88
C GLU A 186 13.88 29.98 -31.20
N ASP A 187 13.09 31.05 -31.09
CA ASP A 187 12.86 32.17 -31.97
C ASP A 187 12.05 33.24 -31.18
N SER A 188 12.45 34.51 -31.27
CA SER A 188 11.55 35.69 -31.34
C SER A 188 12.35 36.96 -31.05
N CYS A 189 13.11 37.38 -32.06
CA CYS A 189 13.42 38.79 -32.23
C CYS A 189 12.16 39.54 -32.68
N CYS A 190 12.05 40.80 -32.23
CA CYS A 190 11.17 41.87 -32.70
C CYS A 190 9.77 41.92 -32.02
N GLN A 191 9.19 43.06 -31.61
CA GLN A 191 9.54 44.45 -31.83
C GLN A 191 8.68 45.34 -30.90
N SER A 192 9.36 46.27 -30.24
CA SER A 192 8.97 47.66 -29.94
C SER A 192 7.60 48.16 -30.41
N SER A 193 6.84 48.78 -29.49
CA SER A 193 6.44 50.20 -29.60
C SER A 193 5.88 50.79 -28.30
N LYS A 194 6.69 51.67 -27.68
CA LYS A 194 6.39 53.04 -27.15
C LYS A 194 5.08 53.22 -26.36
N LYS A 195 5.01 53.77 -25.15
CA LYS A 195 5.70 54.84 -24.39
C LYS A 195 5.43 54.49 -22.90
N ASN A 196 6.12 54.92 -21.86
CA ASN A 196 7.01 56.03 -21.59
C ASN A 196 7.69 55.71 -20.24
N GLU A 197 8.89 56.27 -20.06
CA GLU A 197 9.60 56.47 -18.80
C GLU A 197 10.27 55.26 -18.11
N ASN A 198 11.61 55.41 -18.07
CA ASN A 198 12.63 54.72 -17.30
C ASN A 198 13.13 53.35 -17.79
N THR A 199 13.95 53.50 -18.83
CA THR A 199 15.32 52.97 -18.93
C THR A 199 15.50 51.64 -19.66
N PHE A 200 15.98 51.83 -20.88
CA PHE A 200 16.38 50.90 -21.92
C PHE A 200 17.84 50.45 -21.76
N LYS A 201 18.07 49.13 -21.89
CA LYS A 201 19.21 48.42 -22.54
C LYS A 201 18.91 46.93 -22.31
N GLY A 202 18.58 46.10 -23.30
CA GLY A 202 19.18 45.99 -24.62
C GLY A 202 19.83 44.61 -24.68
N CYS A 203 19.16 43.67 -25.37
CA CYS A 203 19.62 42.30 -25.61
C CYS A 203 20.89 42.23 -26.48
N CYS A 204 21.53 41.06 -26.38
CA CYS A 204 22.57 40.49 -27.24
C CYS A 204 23.97 41.13 -27.13
N GLN A 205 24.97 40.31 -26.82
CA GLN A 205 26.03 39.90 -27.76
C GLN A 205 27.24 39.38 -27.00
N SER A 206 27.49 38.08 -27.15
CA SER A 206 28.84 37.54 -27.06
C SER A 206 29.66 38.15 -28.19
N ASN A 207 30.68 38.93 -27.86
CA ASN A 207 32.07 38.58 -28.15
C ASN A 207 33.00 39.78 -28.03
N ASN A 208 34.21 39.43 -27.60
CA ASN A 208 35.46 40.14 -27.69
C ASN A 208 35.82 41.16 -26.60
N GLU A 209 37.07 40.96 -26.20
CA GLU A 209 37.99 41.86 -25.52
C GLU A 209 37.95 41.89 -24.00
N LYS A 210 39.16 41.69 -23.48
CA LYS A 210 39.52 41.80 -22.07
C LYS A 210 39.07 43.16 -21.56
N GLU A 211 38.02 43.21 -20.77
CA GLU A 211 37.87 44.28 -19.79
C GLU A 211 37.10 43.81 -18.55
N SER A 212 37.84 43.89 -17.45
CA SER A 212 37.42 43.67 -16.08
C SER A 212 36.19 44.51 -15.72
N CYS A 213 35.14 43.87 -15.21
CA CYS A 213 34.12 44.54 -14.40
C CYS A 213 33.86 43.83 -13.05
N CYS A 214 34.92 43.26 -12.48
CA CYS A 214 35.02 42.95 -11.04
C CYS A 214 36.50 42.97 -10.59
N GLY A 215 37.13 44.16 -10.60
CA GLY A 215 38.32 44.43 -9.78
C GLY A 215 37.88 44.77 -8.35
N SER A 216 38.51 44.28 -7.27
CA SER A 216 39.88 44.64 -6.92
C SER A 216 40.57 43.64 -5.95
N ASN A 217 41.77 43.24 -6.37
CA ASN A 217 43.06 43.09 -5.66
C ASN A 217 43.34 42.08 -4.50
N LYS A 218 44.44 41.35 -4.70
CA LYS A 218 45.27 40.60 -3.72
C LYS A 218 46.60 41.34 -3.44
N LYS A 219 47.11 41.20 -2.19
CA LYS A 219 48.53 41.12 -1.69
C LYS A 219 49.12 42.24 -0.78
N SER A 220 49.36 41.82 0.47
CA SER A 220 50.62 41.78 1.27
C SER A 220 51.48 43.02 1.63
N ARG A 221 51.72 43.14 2.96
CA ARG A 221 52.89 43.68 3.73
C ARG A 221 54.01 44.42 2.97
N LYS A 222 54.25 45.67 3.37
CA LYS A 222 55.50 46.12 4.04
C LYS A 222 55.21 47.36 4.87
#